data_AF-F0NIZ0-F1
#
_entry.id   AF-F0NIZ0-F1
#
_cell.length_a   1.000
_cell.length_b   1.000
_cell.length_c   1.000
_cell.angle_alpha   90.00
_cell.angle_beta   90.00
_cell.angle_gamma   90.00
#
_symmetry.space_group_name_H-M   'P 1'
#
loop_
_entity.id
_entity.type
_entity.pdbx_description
1 polymer ?
#
loop_
_entity_poly.entity_id
_entity_poly.type
_entity_poly.pdbx_seq_one_letter_code
_entity_poly.pdbx_strand_id
1 'polypeptide(L)'
;MSYNVFDILRELDSIVDFARAKLQWDILFFINSKGPSSVSEIAEGTNNSKKAVIDAIRKLIEKELIIKIKYDVYDLSDKGKQVLNKLNSFTSNTVPSQNDADHGNSTLSNMDNPSQNFYLLELIKISLLNNGILPIDKAYRELGISKQTLKYYLELFMQKKIFKKVNKKNFLGRNIQSAVLTSEGRKIAYRVPSLIKIRNNLFLRLLLKMTFSISYESALLKLMVFFALSSPIIIYYDGDAPIRMIGILWLYMLVFTSLLSVFAYLTMR
;
A
#
# COMPACT_ATOMS: atom_id res chain seq x y z
N MET A 1 -24.76 7.92 30.50
CA MET A 1 -25.16 6.50 30.56
C MET A 1 -24.17 5.70 29.73
N SER A 2 -23.31 4.87 30.35
CA SER A 2 -22.42 3.99 29.58
C SER A 2 -23.25 2.80 29.10
N TYR A 3 -23.65 2.81 27.84
CA TYR A 3 -24.25 1.62 27.24
C TYR A 3 -23.23 0.49 27.29
N ASN A 4 -23.60 -0.64 27.89
CA ASN A 4 -22.74 -1.82 27.92
C ASN A 4 -22.56 -2.29 26.47
N VAL A 5 -21.33 -2.66 26.09
CA VAL A 5 -20.99 -3.13 24.74
C VAL A 5 -21.91 -4.27 24.29
N PHE A 6 -22.24 -5.15 25.22
CA PHE A 6 -23.15 -6.27 24.98
C PHE A 6 -24.58 -5.82 24.69
N ASP A 7 -25.05 -4.70 25.26
CA ASP A 7 -26.39 -4.19 25.02
C ASP A 7 -26.52 -3.62 23.60
N ILE A 8 -25.49 -2.92 23.12
CA ILE A 8 -25.46 -2.39 21.74
C ILE A 8 -25.37 -3.54 20.73
N LEU A 9 -24.49 -4.52 20.97
CA LEU A 9 -24.40 -5.69 20.08
C LEU A 9 -25.69 -6.49 20.07
N ARG A 10 -26.36 -6.64 21.21
CA ARG A 10 -27.67 -7.30 21.32
C ARG A 10 -28.78 -6.50 20.62
N GLU A 11 -28.75 -5.17 20.71
CA GLU A 11 -29.66 -4.30 19.97
C GLU A 11 -29.45 -4.46 18.45
N LEU A 12 -28.21 -4.42 17.97
CA LEU A 12 -27.92 -4.60 16.54
C LEU A 12 -28.27 -6.00 16.04
N ASP A 13 -27.98 -7.04 16.83
CA ASP A 13 -28.31 -8.44 16.53
C ASP A 13 -29.83 -8.66 16.45
N SER A 14 -30.62 -7.91 17.25
CA SER A 14 -32.07 -7.94 17.19
C SER A 14 -32.64 -7.36 15.88
N ILE A 15 -31.89 -6.48 15.21
CA ILE A 15 -32.28 -5.85 13.94
C ILE A 15 -31.83 -6.72 12.75
N VAL A 16 -30.56 -7.12 12.73
CA VAL A 16 -30.01 -8.06 11.75
C VAL A 16 -29.09 -9.05 12.46
N ASP A 17 -29.55 -10.30 12.56
CA ASP A 17 -28.82 -11.42 13.16
C ASP A 17 -27.41 -11.55 12.55
N PHE A 18 -26.38 -11.34 13.37
CA PHE A 18 -24.99 -11.37 12.93
C PHE A 18 -24.54 -12.77 12.49
N ALA A 19 -25.09 -13.83 13.08
CA ALA A 19 -24.68 -15.20 12.81
C ALA A 19 -25.33 -15.77 11.53
N ARG A 20 -26.59 -15.41 11.27
CA ARG A 20 -27.40 -16.02 10.19
C ARG A 20 -27.59 -15.11 8.98
N ALA A 21 -27.52 -13.79 9.14
CA ALA A 21 -27.86 -12.84 8.09
C ALA A 21 -26.63 -12.15 7.46
N LYS A 22 -25.55 -12.91 7.22
CA LYS A 22 -24.31 -12.39 6.61
C LYS A 22 -24.57 -11.60 5.32
N LEU A 23 -25.36 -12.15 4.39
CA LEU A 23 -25.67 -11.46 3.13
C LEU A 23 -26.39 -10.12 3.33
N GLN A 24 -27.22 -10.00 4.37
CA GLN A 24 -27.90 -8.74 4.67
C GLN A 24 -26.90 -7.68 5.13
N TRP A 25 -25.94 -8.07 5.97
CA TRP A 25 -24.82 -7.20 6.37
C TRP A 25 -23.93 -6.82 5.19
N ASP A 26 -23.55 -7.78 4.34
CA ASP A 26 -22.73 -7.54 3.15
C ASP A 26 -23.38 -6.50 2.22
N ILE A 27 -24.71 -6.57 2.03
CA ILE A 27 -25.47 -5.60 1.24
C ILE A 27 -25.48 -4.21 1.89
N LEU A 28 -25.72 -4.12 3.21
CA LEU A 28 -25.74 -2.85 3.93
C LEU A 28 -24.37 -2.14 3.84
N PHE A 29 -23.27 -2.87 4.02
CA PHE A 29 -21.92 -2.31 3.88
C PHE A 29 -21.61 -1.92 2.43
N PHE A 30 -22.03 -2.75 1.47
CA PHE A 30 -21.81 -2.46 0.06
C PHE A 30 -22.48 -1.14 -0.35
N ILE A 31 -23.75 -0.94 0.00
CA ILE A 31 -24.48 0.30 -0.29
C ILE A 31 -23.90 1.48 0.49
N ASN A 32 -23.49 1.29 1.76
CA ASN A 32 -22.84 2.36 2.53
C ASN A 32 -21.53 2.85 1.90
N SER A 33 -20.77 1.92 1.31
CA SER A 33 -19.46 2.22 0.72
C SER A 33 -19.58 2.80 -0.69
N LYS A 34 -20.46 2.25 -1.52
CA LYS A 34 -20.59 2.60 -2.95
C LYS A 34 -21.69 3.64 -3.23
N GLY A 35 -22.66 3.76 -2.33
CA GLY A 35 -23.89 4.54 -2.54
C GLY A 35 -25.01 3.74 -3.21
N PRO A 36 -26.07 4.42 -3.69
CA PRO A 36 -27.22 3.79 -4.34
C PRO A 36 -26.81 2.79 -5.42
N SER A 37 -27.26 1.55 -5.31
CA SER A 37 -26.77 0.44 -6.16
C SER A 37 -27.91 -0.43 -6.68
N SER A 38 -27.75 -0.94 -7.90
CA SER A 38 -28.68 -1.89 -8.52
C SER A 38 -28.52 -3.32 -7.98
N VAL A 39 -29.53 -4.17 -8.17
CA VAL A 39 -29.46 -5.60 -7.80
C VAL A 39 -28.26 -6.29 -8.45
N SER A 40 -27.98 -5.97 -9.71
CA SER A 40 -26.87 -6.58 -10.46
C SER A 40 -25.52 -6.19 -9.86
N GLU A 41 -25.34 -4.91 -9.53
CA GLU A 41 -24.11 -4.42 -8.90
C GLU A 41 -23.91 -4.97 -7.50
N ILE A 42 -24.99 -5.11 -6.72
CA ILE A 42 -24.94 -5.70 -5.38
C ILE A 42 -24.59 -7.19 -5.48
N ALA A 43 -25.15 -7.92 -6.44
CA ALA A 43 -24.83 -9.33 -6.67
C ALA A 43 -23.36 -9.55 -7.05
N GLU A 44 -22.83 -8.71 -7.94
CA GLU A 44 -21.40 -8.73 -8.30
C GLU A 44 -20.52 -8.35 -7.11
N GLY A 45 -20.86 -7.27 -6.41
CA GLY A 45 -20.07 -6.75 -5.28
C GLY A 45 -20.07 -7.66 -4.05
N THR A 46 -21.14 -8.42 -3.83
CA THR A 46 -21.25 -9.38 -2.72
C THR A 46 -20.90 -10.81 -3.12
N ASN A 47 -20.60 -11.07 -4.39
CA ASN A 47 -20.35 -12.41 -4.96
C ASN A 47 -21.48 -13.41 -4.64
N ASN A 48 -22.73 -13.00 -4.83
CA ASN A 48 -23.92 -13.80 -4.56
C ASN A 48 -24.87 -13.81 -5.76
N SER A 49 -25.75 -14.82 -5.84
CA SER A 49 -26.74 -14.88 -6.92
C SER A 49 -27.74 -13.72 -6.84
N LYS A 50 -28.18 -13.20 -8.00
CA LYS A 50 -29.21 -12.15 -8.06
C LYS A 50 -30.47 -12.53 -7.29
N LYS A 51 -30.87 -13.82 -7.32
CA LYS A 51 -32.03 -14.33 -6.59
C LYS A 51 -31.86 -14.20 -5.07
N ALA A 52 -30.69 -14.56 -4.54
CA ALA A 52 -30.39 -14.43 -3.11
C ALA A 52 -30.33 -12.96 -2.68
N VAL A 53 -29.76 -12.10 -3.52
CA VAL A 53 -29.71 -10.65 -3.27
C VAL A 53 -31.12 -10.04 -3.27
N ILE A 54 -32.00 -10.40 -4.20
CA ILE A 54 -33.38 -9.91 -4.23
C ILE A 54 -34.13 -10.31 -2.94
N ASP A 55 -33.97 -11.56 -2.50
CA ASP A 55 -34.58 -12.03 -1.24
C ASP A 55 -34.04 -11.28 -0.02
N ALA A 56 -32.73 -11.06 0.03
CA ALA A 56 -32.09 -10.30 1.11
C ALA A 56 -32.50 -8.81 1.10
N ILE A 57 -32.56 -8.16 -0.07
CA ILE A 57 -33.04 -6.78 -0.23
C ILE A 57 -34.49 -6.68 0.22
N ARG A 58 -35.35 -7.62 -0.16
CA ARG A 58 -36.75 -7.64 0.29
C ARG A 58 -36.84 -7.65 1.83
N LYS A 59 -36.07 -8.52 2.48
CA LYS A 59 -35.99 -8.60 3.95
C LYS A 59 -35.46 -7.31 4.58
N LEU A 60 -34.48 -6.66 3.94
CA LEU A 60 -33.93 -5.38 4.40
C LEU A 60 -34.91 -4.21 4.24
N ILE A 61 -35.74 -4.23 3.20
CA ILE A 61 -36.83 -3.26 3.01
C ILE A 61 -37.93 -3.48 4.05
N GLU A 62 -38.32 -4.72 4.32
CA GLU A 62 -39.29 -5.06 5.38
C GLU A 62 -38.82 -4.59 6.77
N LYS A 63 -37.51 -4.57 7.01
CA LYS A 63 -36.88 -4.02 8.22
C LYS A 63 -36.68 -2.50 8.20
N GLU A 64 -37.04 -1.85 7.09
CA GLU A 64 -36.86 -0.42 6.82
C GLU A 64 -35.39 0.05 6.84
N LEU A 65 -34.44 -0.83 6.54
CA LEU A 65 -33.01 -0.49 6.51
C LEU A 65 -32.55 -0.01 5.14
N ILE A 66 -33.29 -0.38 4.10
CA ILE A 66 -33.04 -0.02 2.71
C ILE A 66 -34.31 0.56 2.11
N ILE A 67 -34.16 1.57 1.27
CA ILE A 67 -35.22 2.16 0.46
C ILE A 67 -34.93 1.95 -1.03
N LYS A 68 -36.01 1.88 -1.79
CA LYS A 68 -35.96 1.81 -3.25
C LYS A 68 -36.04 3.22 -3.81
N ILE A 69 -34.99 3.68 -4.50
CA ILE A 69 -34.95 5.04 -5.08
C ILE A 69 -35.64 5.03 -6.44
N LYS A 70 -35.17 4.19 -7.37
CA LYS A 70 -35.66 4.15 -8.76
C LYS A 70 -35.41 2.78 -9.40
N TYR A 71 -36.42 2.23 -10.06
CA TYR A 71 -36.36 0.94 -10.79
C TYR A 71 -35.83 -0.25 -10.00
N ASP A 72 -34.53 -0.55 -10.06
CA ASP A 72 -33.88 -1.63 -9.34
C ASP A 72 -32.72 -1.13 -8.45
N VAL A 73 -32.67 0.18 -8.23
CA VAL A 73 -31.64 0.87 -7.44
C VAL A 73 -32.13 1.10 -6.02
N TYR A 74 -31.30 0.70 -5.07
CA TYR A 74 -31.57 0.72 -3.64
C TYR A 74 -30.51 1.53 -2.89
N ASP A 75 -30.92 2.21 -1.84
CA ASP A 75 -30.05 2.99 -0.95
C ASP A 75 -30.41 2.75 0.52
N LEU A 76 -29.53 3.14 1.43
CA LEU A 76 -29.80 3.05 2.86
C LEU A 76 -30.87 4.06 3.27
N SER A 77 -31.82 3.59 4.07
CA SER A 77 -32.73 4.48 4.80
C SER A 77 -32.00 5.22 5.91
N ASP A 78 -32.63 6.22 6.52
CA ASP A 78 -32.08 6.89 7.71
C ASP A 78 -31.85 5.91 8.86
N LYS A 79 -32.74 4.92 9.01
CA LYS A 79 -32.60 3.83 9.98
C LYS A 79 -31.39 2.93 9.65
N GLY A 80 -31.20 2.57 8.38
CA GLY A 80 -30.04 1.81 7.93
C GLY A 80 -28.71 2.53 8.19
N LYS A 81 -28.67 3.84 7.91
CA LYS A 81 -27.52 4.70 8.22
C LYS A 81 -27.24 4.75 9.73
N GLN A 82 -28.28 4.89 10.56
CA GLN A 82 -28.14 4.88 12.02
C GLN A 82 -27.58 3.55 12.54
N VAL A 83 -28.04 2.41 12.01
CA VAL A 83 -27.54 1.08 12.38
C VAL A 83 -26.04 0.96 12.08
N LEU A 84 -25.60 1.35 10.89
CA LEU A 84 -24.18 1.32 10.52
C LEU A 84 -23.34 2.33 11.31
N ASN A 85 -23.89 3.51 11.63
CA ASN A 85 -23.20 4.49 12.45
C ASN A 85 -23.01 4.01 13.90
N LYS A 86 -24.01 3.32 14.48
CA LYS A 86 -23.89 2.66 15.79
C LYS A 86 -22.81 1.57 15.79
N LEU A 87 -22.70 0.82 14.69
CA LEU A 87 -21.66 -0.20 14.54
C LEU A 87 -20.25 0.43 14.37
N ASN A 88 -20.14 1.52 13.61
CA ASN A 88 -18.88 2.23 13.37
C ASN A 88 -18.36 2.97 14.61
N SER A 89 -19.25 3.53 15.43
CA SER A 89 -18.86 4.15 16.70
C SER A 89 -18.32 3.10 17.69
N PHE A 90 -18.85 1.87 17.64
CA PHE A 90 -18.33 0.75 18.43
C PHE A 90 -16.93 0.30 17.99
N THR A 91 -16.68 0.13 16.68
CA THR A 91 -15.35 -0.25 16.17
C THR A 91 -14.31 0.84 16.39
N SER A 92 -14.72 2.11 16.45
CA SER A 92 -13.84 3.24 16.71
C SER A 92 -13.49 3.40 18.20
N ASN A 93 -14.39 3.03 19.13
CA ASN A 93 -14.19 3.16 20.58
C ASN A 93 -13.39 2.00 21.22
N THR A 94 -13.22 0.88 20.51
CA THR A 94 -12.43 -0.27 20.98
C THR A 94 -10.94 -0.18 20.58
N VAL A 95 -10.58 0.83 19.80
CA VAL A 95 -9.19 1.25 19.57
C VAL A 95 -9.03 2.61 20.24
N PRO A 96 -8.07 2.82 21.17
CA PRO A 96 -7.91 4.12 21.80
C PRO A 96 -7.40 5.12 20.74
N SER A 97 -8.32 5.82 20.08
CA SER A 97 -8.03 7.00 19.29
C SER A 97 -8.29 8.21 20.17
N GLN A 98 -7.23 8.68 20.81
CA GLN A 98 -7.19 10.05 21.32
C GLN A 98 -7.44 11.02 20.15
N ASN A 99 -8.61 11.64 20.15
CA ASN A 99 -8.82 13.10 20.12
C ASN A 99 -10.14 13.44 19.42
N ASP A 100 -11.15 13.73 20.22
CA ASP A 100 -12.28 14.56 19.80
C ASP A 100 -11.93 16.03 20.05
N ALA A 101 -11.80 16.79 18.97
CA ALA A 101 -12.23 18.17 18.81
C ALA A 101 -11.64 18.69 17.49
N ASP A 102 -12.40 18.58 16.41
CA ASP A 102 -12.88 19.73 15.64
C ASP A 102 -13.26 19.29 14.22
N HIS A 103 -14.24 20.00 13.67
CA HIS A 103 -15.09 19.64 12.54
C HIS A 103 -14.37 19.15 11.27
N GLY A 104 -14.94 18.07 10.72
CA GLY A 104 -14.97 17.82 9.28
C GLY A 104 -13.66 17.30 8.72
N ASN A 105 -13.46 15.99 8.79
CA ASN A 105 -12.94 15.21 7.67
C ASN A 105 -13.10 13.72 7.97
N SER A 106 -13.71 13.03 7.00
CA SER A 106 -13.88 11.60 6.81
C SER A 106 -12.55 10.83 6.94
N THR A 107 -12.08 10.65 8.17
CA THR A 107 -10.77 10.03 8.45
C THR A 107 -10.93 8.69 9.14
N LEU A 108 -11.89 7.89 8.69
CA LEU A 108 -12.03 6.48 9.06
C LEU A 108 -12.41 5.69 7.80
N SER A 109 -11.86 4.48 7.70
CA SER A 109 -12.24 3.43 6.74
C SER A 109 -11.97 3.63 5.24
N ASN A 110 -10.74 3.95 4.84
CA ASN A 110 -10.29 3.62 3.49
C ASN A 110 -8.98 2.82 3.56
N MET A 111 -9.12 1.52 3.78
CA MET A 111 -8.24 0.51 3.18
C MET A 111 -8.61 0.27 1.70
N ASP A 112 -9.49 1.10 1.12
CA ASP A 112 -10.18 0.85 -0.16
C ASP A 112 -9.66 1.64 -1.36
N ASN A 113 -8.59 2.42 -1.22
CA ASN A 113 -7.96 3.05 -2.38
C ASN A 113 -6.75 2.20 -2.84
N PRO A 114 -6.88 1.39 -3.92
CA PRO A 114 -5.79 0.55 -4.42
C PRO A 114 -4.52 1.36 -4.73
N SER A 115 -4.68 2.63 -5.11
CA SER A 115 -3.57 3.55 -5.35
C SER A 115 -2.79 3.84 -4.07
N GLN A 116 -3.47 4.10 -2.95
CA GLN A 116 -2.81 4.35 -1.66
C GLN A 116 -2.04 3.10 -1.20
N ASN A 117 -2.62 1.91 -1.36
CA ASN A 117 -1.93 0.67 -1.01
C ASN A 117 -0.71 0.43 -1.89
N PHE A 118 -0.81 0.71 -3.20
CA PHE A 118 0.33 0.65 -4.11
C PHE A 118 1.47 1.58 -3.66
N TYR A 119 1.19 2.86 -3.45
CA TYR A 119 2.20 3.82 -2.99
C TYR A 119 2.76 3.47 -1.62
N LEU A 120 1.93 2.96 -0.70
CA LEU A 120 2.39 2.51 0.61
C LEU A 120 3.43 1.39 0.48
N LEU A 121 3.10 0.34 -0.28
CA LEU A 121 3.97 -0.81 -0.48
C LEU A 121 5.28 -0.43 -1.15
N GLU A 122 5.23 0.40 -2.20
CA GLU A 122 6.45 0.84 -2.89
C GLU A 122 7.31 1.75 -2.00
N LEU A 123 6.73 2.66 -1.22
CA LEU A 123 7.51 3.49 -0.31
C LEU A 123 8.15 2.66 0.82
N ILE A 124 7.44 1.64 1.33
CA ILE A 124 8.02 0.70 2.30
C ILE A 124 9.15 -0.10 1.65
N LYS A 125 8.97 -0.59 0.42
CA LYS A 125 9.99 -1.33 -0.34
C LYS A 125 11.25 -0.50 -0.53
N ILE A 126 11.11 0.73 -1.04
CA ILE A 126 12.20 1.69 -1.18
C ILE A 126 12.89 1.92 0.16
N SER A 127 12.12 2.09 1.23
CA SER A 127 12.67 2.32 2.56
C SER A 127 13.49 1.12 3.06
N LEU A 128 12.98 -0.11 2.94
CA LEU A 128 13.67 -1.33 3.36
C LEU A 128 15.00 -1.56 2.64
N LEU A 129 15.03 -1.25 1.34
CA LEU A 129 16.23 -1.33 0.51
C LEU A 129 17.30 -0.33 0.96
N ASN A 130 16.89 0.81 1.51
CA ASN A 130 17.76 1.89 1.96
C ASN A 130 17.88 1.93 3.50
N ASN A 131 17.95 0.76 4.15
CA ASN A 131 18.12 0.62 5.61
C ASN A 131 17.04 1.32 6.46
N GLY A 132 15.80 1.33 5.97
CA GLY A 132 14.66 1.98 6.62
C GLY A 132 14.59 3.48 6.38
N ILE A 133 15.42 4.04 5.49
CA ILE A 133 15.42 5.46 5.13
C ILE A 133 14.75 5.61 3.76
N LEU A 134 13.80 6.52 3.64
CA LEU A 134 13.16 6.90 2.39
C LEU A 134 13.79 8.20 1.86
N PRO A 135 14.66 8.12 0.83
CA PRO A 135 15.23 9.31 0.19
C PRO A 135 14.18 9.98 -0.70
N ILE A 136 13.56 11.06 -0.21
CA ILE A 136 12.45 11.74 -0.91
C ILE A 136 12.87 12.16 -2.34
N ASP A 137 14.06 12.73 -2.50
CA ASP A 137 14.56 13.25 -3.78
C ASP A 137 14.71 12.19 -4.89
N LYS A 138 14.89 10.94 -4.49
CA LYS A 138 15.05 9.84 -5.43
C LYS A 138 13.77 9.01 -5.55
N ALA A 139 12.97 8.92 -4.49
CA ALA A 139 11.72 8.17 -4.46
C ALA A 139 10.70 8.69 -5.49
N TYR A 140 10.55 10.01 -5.68
CA TYR A 140 9.58 10.52 -6.66
C TYR A 140 10.00 10.20 -8.10
N ARG A 141 11.31 10.17 -8.37
CA ARG A 141 11.86 9.81 -9.69
C ARG A 141 11.64 8.34 -9.98
N GLU A 142 11.90 7.49 -8.99
CA GLU A 142 11.72 6.05 -9.09
C GLU A 142 10.27 5.66 -9.35
N LEU A 143 9.33 6.35 -8.69
CA LEU A 143 7.90 6.12 -8.85
C LEU A 143 7.31 6.78 -10.09
N GLY A 144 8.08 7.59 -10.84
CA GLY A 144 7.57 8.33 -11.99
C GLY A 144 6.49 9.36 -11.65
N ILE A 145 6.47 9.89 -10.42
CA ILE A 145 5.45 10.83 -9.94
C ILE A 145 6.01 12.20 -9.62
N SER A 146 5.13 13.20 -9.50
CA SER A 146 5.51 14.53 -9.07
C SER A 146 5.97 14.54 -7.59
N LYS A 147 6.86 15.49 -7.26
CA LYS A 147 7.27 15.73 -5.86
C LYS A 147 6.08 16.03 -4.94
N GLN A 148 5.06 16.71 -5.44
CA GLN A 148 3.84 17.05 -4.69
C GLN A 148 3.00 15.80 -4.40
N THR A 149 2.84 14.91 -5.38
CA THR A 149 2.13 13.63 -5.23
C THR A 149 2.82 12.76 -4.17
N LEU A 150 4.15 12.65 -4.22
CA LEU A 150 4.91 11.93 -3.20
C LEU A 150 4.72 12.56 -1.81
N LYS A 151 4.77 13.88 -1.71
CA LYS A 151 4.58 14.62 -0.46
C LYS A 151 3.19 14.34 0.14
N TYR A 152 2.15 14.36 -0.67
CA TYR A 152 0.79 14.05 -0.25
C TYR A 152 0.67 12.64 0.37
N TYR A 153 1.15 11.61 -0.35
CA TYR A 153 1.10 10.24 0.18
C TYR A 153 1.99 10.06 1.40
N LEU A 154 3.16 10.71 1.43
CA LEU A 154 4.03 10.65 2.59
C LEU A 154 3.39 11.30 3.81
N GLU A 155 2.72 12.45 3.66
CA GLU A 155 1.96 13.10 4.73
C GLU A 155 0.84 12.22 5.25
N LEU A 156 0.08 11.60 4.35
CA LEU A 156 -0.96 10.62 4.69
C LEU A 156 -0.39 9.44 5.50
N PHE A 157 0.75 8.88 5.09
CA PHE A 157 1.36 7.75 5.80
C PHE A 157 2.10 8.16 7.08
N MET A 158 2.53 9.42 7.20
CA MET A 158 3.03 9.99 8.46
C MET A 158 1.90 10.14 9.48
N GLN A 159 0.71 10.59 9.07
CA GLN A 159 -0.48 10.62 9.94
C GLN A 159 -0.83 9.22 10.46
N LYS A 160 -0.73 8.20 9.59
CA LYS A 160 -0.90 6.78 9.97
C LYS A 160 0.26 6.19 10.79
N LYS A 161 1.23 7.01 11.23
CA LYS A 161 2.42 6.61 12.00
C LYS A 161 3.31 5.55 11.32
N ILE A 162 3.23 5.39 10.00
CA ILE A 162 4.03 4.42 9.21
C ILE A 162 5.43 4.96 8.94
N PHE A 163 5.51 6.26 8.64
CA PHE A 163 6.77 6.97 8.43
C PHE A 163 6.92 8.09 9.45
N LYS A 164 8.18 8.43 9.77
CA LYS A 164 8.54 9.57 10.62
C LYS A 164 9.50 10.47 9.86
N LYS A 165 9.26 11.78 9.89
CA LYS A 165 10.18 12.76 9.33
C LYS A 165 11.45 12.85 10.17
N VAL A 166 12.61 12.73 9.53
CA VAL A 166 13.92 12.89 10.15
C VAL A 166 14.74 13.85 9.29
N ASN A 167 15.23 14.92 9.91
CA ASN A 167 16.17 15.81 9.26
C ASN A 167 17.56 15.18 9.35
N LYS A 168 18.14 14.82 8.20
CA LYS A 168 19.50 14.30 8.14
C LYS A 168 20.38 15.31 7.43
N LYS A 169 21.51 15.66 8.04
CA LYS A 169 22.54 16.47 7.36
C LYS A 169 23.27 15.57 6.36
N ASN A 170 23.35 16.02 5.11
CA ASN A 170 24.22 15.40 4.13
C ASN A 170 25.69 15.64 4.47
N PHE A 171 26.59 14.92 3.78
CA PHE A 171 28.05 15.12 3.90
C PHE A 171 28.49 16.57 3.63
N LEU A 172 27.68 17.33 2.88
CA LEU A 172 27.84 18.77 2.60
C LEU A 172 27.12 19.70 3.60
N GLY A 173 26.66 19.19 4.75
CA GLY A 173 26.00 20.00 5.80
C GLY A 173 24.57 20.47 5.49
N ARG A 174 24.05 20.19 4.28
CA ARG A 174 22.66 20.54 3.89
C ARG A 174 21.65 19.63 4.58
N ASN A 175 20.59 20.22 5.13
CA ASN A 175 19.47 19.48 5.72
C ASN A 175 18.64 18.83 4.62
N ILE A 176 18.69 17.50 4.53
CA ILE A 176 17.80 16.72 3.68
C ILE A 176 16.67 16.17 4.54
N GLN A 177 15.44 16.49 4.14
CA GLN A 177 14.26 15.87 4.71
C GLN A 177 14.22 14.42 4.23
N SER A 178 14.43 13.48 5.15
CA SER A 178 14.29 12.05 4.88
C SER A 178 13.13 11.53 5.73
N ALA A 179 12.38 10.57 5.21
CA ALA A 179 11.42 9.85 6.04
C ALA A 179 12.03 8.53 6.49
N VAL A 180 11.77 8.09 7.72
CA VAL A 180 12.25 6.82 8.25
C VAL A 180 11.06 5.94 8.57
N LEU A 181 11.16 4.65 8.24
CA LEU A 181 10.14 3.67 8.54
C LEU A 181 10.07 3.41 10.06
N THR A 182 8.90 3.62 10.64
CA THR A 182 8.64 3.41 12.08
C THR A 182 8.51 1.92 12.40
N SER A 183 8.35 1.58 13.67
CA SER A 183 8.01 0.23 14.11
C SER A 183 6.69 -0.27 13.49
N GLU A 184 5.68 0.59 13.41
CA GLU A 184 4.39 0.24 12.78
C GLU A 184 4.53 -0.03 11.28
N GLY A 185 5.29 0.81 10.56
CA GLY A 185 5.58 0.57 9.15
C GLY A 185 6.36 -0.73 8.91
N ARG A 186 7.26 -1.11 9.82
CA ARG A 186 7.96 -2.41 9.77
C ARG A 186 7.02 -3.59 10.01
N LYS A 187 6.04 -3.48 10.91
CA LYS A 187 5.04 -4.53 11.11
C LYS A 187 4.24 -4.77 9.83
N ILE A 188 3.84 -3.71 9.12
CA ILE A 188 3.18 -3.82 7.81
C ILE A 188 4.08 -4.54 6.82
N ALA A 189 5.37 -4.16 6.77
CA ALA A 189 6.32 -4.80 5.89
C ALA A 189 6.48 -6.31 6.13
N TYR A 190 6.44 -6.75 7.40
CA TYR A 190 6.53 -8.17 7.77
C TYR A 190 5.27 -8.97 7.51
N ARG A 191 4.15 -8.32 7.16
CA ARG A 191 2.95 -9.03 6.71
C ARG A 191 2.95 -9.32 5.22
N VAL A 192 3.88 -8.72 4.46
CA VAL A 192 3.96 -8.84 3.00
C VAL A 192 5.17 -9.69 2.64
N PRO A 193 4.99 -10.95 2.19
CA PRO A 193 6.10 -11.87 1.94
C PRO A 193 7.14 -11.33 0.95
N SER A 194 6.71 -10.63 -0.10
CA SER A 194 7.61 -10.04 -1.09
C SER A 194 8.58 -9.01 -0.48
N LEU A 195 8.13 -8.22 0.50
CA LEU A 195 8.98 -7.23 1.17
C LEU A 195 10.01 -7.87 2.11
N ILE A 196 9.68 -9.01 2.72
CA ILE A 196 10.60 -9.78 3.57
C ILE A 196 11.74 -10.36 2.73
N LYS A 197 11.40 -10.97 1.58
CA LYS A 197 12.39 -11.51 0.64
C LYS A 197 13.36 -10.42 0.17
N ILE A 198 12.83 -9.26 -0.21
CA ILE A 198 13.63 -8.10 -0.65
C ILE A 198 14.60 -7.63 0.45
N ARG A 199 14.16 -7.57 1.71
CA ARG A 199 15.02 -7.12 2.83
C ARG A 199 16.19 -8.07 3.09
N ASN A 200 15.94 -9.37 3.03
CA ASN A 200 16.92 -10.39 3.38
C ASN A 200 17.91 -10.69 2.23
N ASN A 201 17.69 -10.14 1.05
CA ASN A 201 18.52 -10.38 -0.13
C ASN A 201 19.81 -9.54 -0.11
N LEU A 202 20.92 -10.18 0.28
CA LEU A 202 22.25 -9.59 0.34
C LEU A 202 22.75 -9.17 -1.06
N PHE A 203 22.52 -10.00 -2.07
CA PHE A 203 22.97 -9.76 -3.45
C PHE A 203 22.32 -8.50 -4.02
N LEU A 204 21.02 -8.34 -3.80
CA LEU A 204 20.28 -7.14 -4.19
C LEU A 204 20.83 -5.90 -3.50
N ARG A 205 21.08 -5.95 -2.18
CA ARG A 205 21.65 -4.80 -1.44
C ARG A 205 23.03 -4.43 -1.96
N LEU A 206 23.87 -5.42 -2.25
CA LEU A 206 25.18 -5.19 -2.84
C LEU A 206 25.05 -4.52 -4.22
N LEU A 207 24.19 -5.06 -5.08
CA LEU A 207 23.90 -4.52 -6.41
C LEU A 207 23.47 -3.05 -6.33
N LEU A 208 22.46 -2.74 -5.51
CA LEU A 208 21.95 -1.38 -5.32
C LEU A 208 23.01 -0.41 -4.80
N LYS A 209 23.88 -0.88 -3.90
CA LYS A 209 24.98 -0.08 -3.35
C LYS A 209 26.03 0.22 -4.41
N MET A 210 26.40 -0.74 -5.24
CA MET A 210 27.36 -0.53 -6.34
C MET A 210 26.82 0.42 -7.40
N THR A 211 25.54 0.33 -7.75
CA THR A 211 24.93 1.17 -8.80
C THR A 211 24.35 2.49 -8.27
N PHE A 212 24.46 2.74 -6.96
CA PHE A 212 23.82 3.85 -6.25
C PHE A 212 22.32 3.98 -6.58
N SER A 213 21.65 2.84 -6.74
CA SER A 213 20.24 2.74 -7.14
C SER A 213 19.34 2.42 -5.94
N ILE A 214 18.04 2.63 -6.13
CA ILE A 214 17.02 2.40 -5.10
C ILE A 214 16.12 1.23 -5.44
N SER A 215 15.93 0.95 -6.74
CA SER A 215 15.24 -0.25 -7.22
C SER A 215 16.20 -1.15 -8.00
N TYR A 216 15.81 -2.42 -8.10
CA TYR A 216 16.50 -3.43 -8.91
C TYR A 216 16.53 -3.04 -10.39
N GLU A 217 15.42 -2.55 -10.93
CA GLU A 217 15.30 -2.13 -12.33
C GLU A 217 16.26 -0.98 -12.65
N SER A 218 16.32 0.03 -11.78
CA SER A 218 17.27 1.14 -11.90
C SER A 218 18.73 0.71 -11.72
N ALA A 219 19.02 -0.38 -11.00
CA ALA A 219 20.37 -0.92 -10.90
C ALA A 219 20.78 -1.64 -12.21
N LEU A 220 19.89 -2.49 -12.72
CA LEU A 220 20.08 -3.20 -13.98
C LEU A 220 20.29 -2.25 -15.15
N LEU A 221 19.44 -1.24 -15.30
CA LEU A 221 19.52 -0.29 -16.41
C LEU A 221 20.86 0.44 -16.39
N LYS A 222 21.31 0.92 -15.22
CA LYS A 222 22.61 1.58 -15.10
C LYS A 222 23.78 0.66 -15.43
N LEU A 223 23.72 -0.61 -15.02
CA LEU A 223 24.74 -1.60 -15.39
C LEU A 223 24.75 -1.84 -16.89
N MET A 224 23.59 -2.02 -17.51
CA MET A 224 23.47 -2.20 -18.96
C MET A 224 24.05 -1.01 -19.72
N VAL A 225 23.70 0.22 -19.35
CA VAL A 225 24.24 1.44 -19.97
C VAL A 225 25.75 1.52 -19.78
N PHE A 226 26.25 1.22 -18.57
CA PHE A 226 27.68 1.21 -18.29
C PHE A 226 28.42 0.21 -19.17
N PHE A 227 27.93 -1.03 -19.30
CA PHE A 227 28.55 -2.05 -20.14
C PHE A 227 28.45 -1.74 -21.64
N ALA A 228 27.30 -1.22 -22.09
CA ALA A 228 27.11 -0.81 -23.48
C ALA A 228 28.09 0.29 -23.89
N LEU A 229 28.35 1.28 -23.02
CA LEU A 229 29.27 2.38 -23.31
C LEU A 229 30.75 2.00 -23.18
N SER A 230 31.09 1.10 -22.25
CA SER A 230 32.48 0.72 -21.99
C SER A 230 33.00 -0.38 -22.91
N SER A 231 32.13 -1.25 -23.43
CA SER A 231 32.54 -2.37 -24.30
C SER A 231 33.26 -1.94 -25.59
N PRO A 232 32.83 -0.90 -26.35
CA PRO A 232 33.51 -0.52 -27.59
C PRO A 232 34.89 0.09 -27.33
N ILE A 233 35.04 0.79 -26.20
CA ILE A 233 36.31 1.41 -25.78
C ILE A 233 37.35 0.32 -25.52
N ILE A 234 36.98 -0.75 -24.83
CA ILE A 234 37.88 -1.85 -24.51
C ILE A 234 38.30 -2.61 -25.78
N ILE A 235 37.36 -2.85 -26.70
CA ILE A 235 37.64 -3.54 -27.96
C ILE A 235 38.56 -2.71 -28.87
N TYR A 236 38.34 -1.39 -28.94
CA TYR A 236 39.11 -0.50 -29.82
C TYR A 236 40.59 -0.42 -29.44
N TYR A 237 40.91 -0.56 -28.15
CA TYR A 237 42.26 -0.36 -27.61
C TYR A 237 42.97 -1.66 -27.16
N ASP A 238 42.52 -2.84 -27.60
CA ASP A 238 43.04 -4.16 -27.19
C ASP A 238 44.51 -4.45 -27.56
N GLY A 239 45.11 -3.57 -28.38
CA GLY A 239 46.51 -3.65 -28.82
C GLY A 239 47.55 -3.40 -27.72
N ASP A 240 47.24 -2.57 -26.72
CA ASP A 240 48.20 -2.19 -25.68
C ASP A 240 48.13 -3.12 -24.45
N ALA A 241 49.28 -3.60 -23.99
CA ALA A 241 49.41 -4.46 -22.80
C ALA A 241 48.66 -3.95 -21.53
N PRO A 242 48.73 -2.65 -21.15
CA PRO A 242 47.96 -2.15 -20.00
C PRO A 242 46.44 -2.18 -20.24
N ILE A 243 45.99 -2.00 -21.48
CA ILE A 243 44.57 -1.93 -21.82
C ILE A 243 43.96 -3.33 -21.84
N ARG A 244 44.73 -4.34 -22.26
CA ARG A 244 44.34 -5.74 -22.16
C ARG A 244 44.07 -6.19 -20.71
N MET A 245 44.89 -5.75 -19.76
CA MET A 245 44.67 -6.02 -18.33
C MET A 245 43.38 -5.37 -17.81
N ILE A 246 43.09 -4.14 -18.26
CA ILE A 246 41.82 -3.45 -17.95
C ILE A 246 40.63 -4.20 -18.57
N GLY A 247 40.77 -4.68 -19.80
CA GLY A 247 39.73 -5.47 -20.49
C GLY A 247 39.42 -6.79 -19.78
N ILE A 248 40.44 -7.50 -19.30
CA ILE A 248 40.26 -8.72 -18.49
C ILE A 248 39.52 -8.39 -17.19
N LEU A 249 39.95 -7.35 -16.47
CA LEU A 249 39.28 -6.92 -15.23
C LEU A 249 37.83 -6.50 -15.47
N TRP A 250 37.56 -5.83 -16.59
CA TRP A 250 36.22 -5.45 -17.00
C TRP A 250 35.33 -6.67 -17.33
N LEU A 251 35.86 -7.68 -18.04
CA LEU A 251 35.14 -8.92 -18.31
C LEU A 251 34.78 -9.65 -17.01
N TYR A 252 35.71 -9.72 -16.05
CA TYR A 252 35.42 -10.25 -14.72
C TYR A 252 34.32 -9.46 -14.01
N MET A 253 34.34 -8.13 -14.07
CA MET A 253 33.28 -7.29 -13.52
C MET A 253 31.93 -7.53 -14.20
N LEU A 254 31.90 -7.72 -15.52
CA LEU A 254 30.68 -8.02 -16.27
C LEU A 254 30.08 -9.36 -15.85
N VAL A 255 30.89 -10.41 -15.79
CA VAL A 255 30.44 -11.75 -15.36
C VAL A 255 29.98 -11.71 -13.90
N PHE A 256 30.76 -11.08 -13.02
CA PHE A 256 30.44 -10.96 -11.59
C PHE A 256 29.12 -10.21 -11.37
N THR A 257 28.93 -9.04 -11.98
CA THR A 257 27.69 -8.27 -11.85
C THR A 257 26.48 -8.96 -12.48
N SER A 258 26.68 -9.71 -13.58
CA SER A 258 25.61 -10.50 -14.20
C SER A 258 25.16 -11.65 -13.30
N LEU A 259 26.11 -12.41 -12.74
CA LEU A 259 25.82 -13.44 -11.73
C LEU A 259 25.15 -12.84 -10.51
N LEU A 260 25.66 -11.71 -10.00
CA LEU A 260 25.09 -10.99 -8.86
C LEU A 260 23.62 -10.61 -9.13
N SER A 261 23.31 -10.15 -10.34
CA SER A 261 21.96 -9.82 -10.76
C SER A 261 21.04 -11.04 -10.82
N VAL A 262 21.52 -12.15 -11.39
CA VAL A 262 20.78 -13.42 -11.44
C VAL A 262 20.48 -13.94 -10.04
N PHE A 263 21.46 -13.95 -9.13
CA PHE A 263 21.24 -14.34 -7.74
C PHE A 263 20.28 -13.38 -7.03
N ALA A 264 20.40 -12.07 -7.26
CA ALA A 264 19.46 -11.10 -6.73
C ALA A 264 18.02 -11.40 -7.19
N TYR A 265 17.81 -11.73 -8.47
CA TYR A 265 16.51 -12.09 -9.01
C TYR A 265 15.96 -13.41 -8.45
N LEU A 266 16.77 -14.47 -8.42
CA LEU A 266 16.35 -15.78 -7.90
C LEU A 266 15.91 -15.70 -6.44
N THR A 267 16.60 -14.90 -5.64
CA THR A 267 16.27 -14.74 -4.21
C THR A 267 15.07 -13.82 -3.97
N MET A 268 14.62 -13.06 -4.98
CA MET A 268 13.38 -12.27 -4.92
C MET A 268 12.12 -13.11 -5.17
N ARG A 269 12.23 -14.19 -5.97
CA ARG A 269 11.11 -15.04 -6.39
C ARG A 269 10.63 -15.95 -5.25
#